data_AF-A0AAD8HJ48-F1
#
_entry.id   AF-A0AAD8HJ48-F1
#
_cell.length_a   1.000
_cell.length_b   1.000
_cell.length_c   1.000
_cell.angle_alpha   90.00
_cell.angle_beta   90.00
_cell.angle_gamma   90.00
#
_symmetry.space_group_name_H-M   'P 1'
#
loop_
_entity.id
_entity.type
_entity.pdbx_description
1 polymer ?
#
loop_
_entity_poly.entity_id
_entity_poly.type
_entity_poly.pdbx_seq_one_letter_code
_entity_poly.pdbx_strand_id
1 'polypeptide(L)'
;MTLSNLTLLTALDLSFNNFSGRIPNSLFSLSSLSFLFLGNNKLTGTLPSQKSASLTNIDLSYNDLSGTFPSWISEPGIQINLAVNNFTVEGSNSRFLPSGLNCLQRGFPCNRDSPRYYNFSIKCGGPPVMSSDGIVYERDNETHGPATYYVNPANRWAVSNVGLHAGNNNRTYIYSSSSQFTNTLDPELFQTTRISAGSLRYYGLGLENGNYTVKLQFAEIAILNPPAWKSLGRRIFDIYIQGNLIWKNFDIRKEAGSSFRALSKDFKAHVSENYLEIHLVWAGKGTCCIPVQGTYGPSISAISATPDFIPSVSNEPPVNPSSKKKNTGLIVGIVIPLAISFLAAVLVVFFFIRRRKKPSAYEGEEFQGIDARPHTFSYAELKVGTADFSPTNMLGEGGFGPVYKGTLSDGRSVAVKQLSEASHHGKSQFVAEIATISAVQHRNLVKLYGCCIKGDKRLLVYEYLENKSLDQALFAFNEDEVKRLIDVALLCTQTSPNLRPPMSRVVAMLSGDTEVSAVTTKPGYLLAVNR
;
A
#
# COMPACT_ATOMS: atom_id res chain seq x y z
N MET A 1 -27.26 15.39 -10.70
CA MET A 1 -26.75 15.63 -9.34
C MET A 1 -25.44 16.40 -9.47
N THR A 2 -25.35 17.65 -9.00
CA THR A 2 -24.11 18.44 -9.03
C THR A 2 -23.26 18.08 -7.81
N LEU A 3 -21.94 17.94 -7.99
CA LEU A 3 -20.96 17.67 -6.91
C LEU A 3 -21.09 18.66 -5.74
N SER A 4 -21.62 19.86 -6.01
CA SER A 4 -21.91 20.92 -5.02
C SER A 4 -22.85 20.51 -3.89
N ASN A 5 -23.65 19.45 -4.07
CA ASN A 5 -24.66 19.03 -3.07
C ASN A 5 -24.12 17.96 -2.09
N LEU A 6 -22.87 17.52 -2.26
CA LEU A 6 -22.24 16.52 -1.38
C LEU A 6 -21.62 17.19 -0.15
N THR A 7 -22.47 17.68 0.75
CA THR A 7 -22.06 18.48 1.92
C THR A 7 -21.16 17.73 2.90
N LEU A 8 -21.21 16.39 2.92
CA LEU A 8 -20.39 15.53 3.79
C LEU A 8 -19.08 15.06 3.14
N LEU A 9 -18.81 15.45 1.88
CA LEU A 9 -17.62 15.01 1.16
C LEU A 9 -16.35 15.63 1.77
N THR A 10 -15.45 14.77 2.27
CA THR A 10 -14.19 15.21 2.91
C THR A 10 -12.95 15.05 2.03
N ALA A 11 -12.99 14.11 1.09
CA ALA A 11 -11.93 13.88 0.13
C ALA A 11 -12.53 13.61 -1.25
N LEU A 12 -11.99 14.27 -2.28
CA LEU A 12 -12.33 14.05 -3.67
C LEU A 12 -11.05 13.86 -4.47
N ASP A 13 -10.93 12.71 -5.13
CA ASP A 13 -9.84 12.41 -6.05
C ASP A 13 -10.43 12.17 -7.45
N LEU A 14 -10.10 13.08 -8.37
CA LEU A 14 -10.43 13.03 -9.80
C LEU A 14 -9.15 13.08 -10.64
N SER A 15 -8.00 12.76 -10.03
CA SER A 15 -6.71 12.79 -10.71
C SER A 15 -6.59 11.69 -11.78
N PHE A 16 -5.66 11.85 -12.71
CA PHE A 16 -5.39 10.89 -13.79
C PHE A 16 -6.61 10.59 -14.68
N ASN A 17 -7.32 11.65 -15.06
CA ASN A 17 -8.45 11.59 -15.98
C ASN A 17 -8.16 12.49 -17.21
N ASN A 18 -9.16 12.64 -18.06
CA ASN A 18 -9.09 13.50 -19.24
C ASN A 18 -10.04 14.70 -19.12
N PHE A 19 -10.33 15.14 -17.89
CA PHE A 19 -11.25 16.26 -17.66
C PHE A 19 -10.67 17.55 -18.20
N SER A 20 -11.51 18.34 -18.87
CA SER A 20 -11.13 19.60 -19.49
C SER A 20 -12.07 20.73 -19.09
N GLY A 21 -11.63 21.97 -19.32
CA GLY A 21 -12.39 23.17 -18.97
C GLY A 21 -11.97 23.74 -17.62
N ARG A 22 -12.76 24.70 -17.12
CA ARG A 22 -12.42 25.44 -15.89
C ARG A 22 -12.81 24.67 -14.64
N ILE A 23 -12.04 24.85 -13.57
CA ILE A 23 -12.39 24.37 -12.24
C ILE A 23 -13.65 25.13 -11.76
N PRO A 24 -14.76 24.44 -11.43
CA PRO A 24 -15.95 25.11 -10.92
C PRO A 24 -15.72 25.71 -9.53
N ASN A 25 -16.10 26.97 -9.32
CA ASN A 25 -15.99 27.63 -8.01
C ASN A 25 -16.71 26.86 -6.89
N SER A 26 -17.85 26.24 -7.21
CA SER A 26 -18.64 25.47 -6.25
C SER A 26 -17.88 24.30 -5.62
N LEU A 27 -16.89 23.75 -6.32
CA LEU A 27 -16.05 22.66 -5.80
C LEU A 27 -15.13 23.15 -4.67
N PHE A 28 -14.61 24.38 -4.79
CA PHE A 28 -13.77 25.00 -3.78
C PHE A 28 -14.58 25.53 -2.59
N SER A 29 -15.90 25.68 -2.73
CA SER A 29 -16.81 26.15 -1.69
C SER A 29 -17.44 25.04 -0.83
N LEU A 30 -17.10 23.77 -1.06
CA LEU A 30 -17.64 22.66 -0.26
C LEU A 30 -17.17 22.73 1.19
N SER A 31 -18.13 22.76 2.13
CA SER A 31 -17.88 23.06 3.54
C SER A 31 -17.04 22.01 4.27
N SER A 32 -17.13 20.74 3.89
CA SER A 32 -16.42 19.65 4.56
C SER A 32 -15.20 19.11 3.79
N LEU A 33 -14.94 19.61 2.58
CA LEU A 33 -13.90 19.08 1.71
C LEU A 33 -12.52 19.52 2.20
N SER A 34 -11.67 18.56 2.56
CA SER A 34 -10.29 18.78 3.03
C SER A 34 -9.22 18.39 2.04
N PHE A 35 -9.49 17.39 1.18
CA PHE A 35 -8.57 16.88 0.18
C PHE A 35 -9.21 16.98 -1.19
N LEU A 36 -8.52 17.66 -2.11
CA LEU A 36 -8.93 17.78 -3.50
C LEU A 36 -7.76 17.44 -4.42
N PHE A 37 -7.86 16.33 -5.14
CA PHE A 37 -6.88 15.91 -6.12
C PHE A 37 -7.48 16.01 -7.52
N LEU A 38 -6.98 16.96 -8.32
CA LEU A 38 -7.38 17.18 -9.71
C LEU A 38 -6.18 17.04 -10.67
N GLY A 39 -5.03 16.58 -10.18
CA GLY A 39 -3.83 16.52 -10.99
C GLY A 39 -3.94 15.55 -12.15
N ASN A 40 -3.11 15.70 -13.17
CA ASN A 40 -3.11 14.85 -14.37
C ASN A 40 -4.46 14.86 -15.09
N ASN A 41 -4.87 16.06 -15.52
CA ASN A 41 -6.06 16.33 -16.33
C ASN A 41 -5.71 17.37 -17.40
N LYS A 42 -6.72 17.92 -18.09
CA LYS A 42 -6.62 18.99 -19.10
C LYS A 42 -7.38 20.25 -18.65
N LEU A 43 -7.39 20.52 -17.35
CA LEU A 43 -8.10 21.66 -16.77
C LEU A 43 -7.41 22.96 -17.16
N THR A 44 -8.20 23.97 -17.51
CA THR A 44 -7.72 25.28 -18.00
C THR A 44 -8.28 26.43 -17.17
N GLY A 45 -7.75 27.64 -17.38
CA GLY A 45 -8.21 28.85 -16.70
C GLY A 45 -7.56 29.07 -15.34
N THR A 46 -8.13 29.99 -14.55
CA THR A 46 -7.55 30.46 -13.29
C THR A 46 -8.02 29.65 -12.09
N LEU A 47 -7.29 29.74 -10.98
CA LEU A 47 -7.75 29.24 -9.70
C LEU A 47 -9.00 30.01 -9.23
N PRO A 48 -9.96 29.37 -8.54
CA PRO A 48 -11.08 30.06 -7.89
C PRO A 48 -10.58 31.14 -6.91
N SER A 49 -11.25 32.29 -6.91
CA SER A 49 -10.87 33.44 -6.06
C SER A 49 -11.11 33.21 -4.57
N GLN A 50 -11.96 32.24 -4.22
CA GLN A 50 -12.31 31.87 -2.85
C GLN A 50 -12.22 30.35 -2.68
N LYS A 51 -12.00 29.93 -1.42
CA LYS A 51 -12.09 28.53 -1.00
C LYS A 51 -12.76 28.42 0.37
N SER A 52 -13.24 27.23 0.69
CA SER A 52 -13.65 26.85 2.03
C SER A 52 -12.44 26.81 2.98
N ALA A 53 -12.69 27.10 4.26
CA ALA A 53 -11.67 27.02 5.31
C ALA A 53 -11.20 25.57 5.56
N SER A 54 -12.04 24.57 5.28
CA SER A 54 -11.71 23.15 5.46
C SER A 54 -10.74 22.61 4.40
N LEU A 55 -10.68 23.25 3.23
CA LEU A 55 -9.87 22.82 2.10
C LEU A 55 -8.40 23.23 2.31
N THR A 56 -7.58 22.23 2.60
CA THR A 56 -6.19 22.40 3.04
C THR A 56 -5.19 21.63 2.18
N ASN A 57 -5.62 20.60 1.45
CA ASN A 57 -4.74 19.77 0.63
C ASN A 57 -5.26 19.76 -0.81
N ILE A 58 -4.54 20.41 -1.72
CA ILE A 58 -5.00 20.68 -3.09
C ILE A 58 -3.91 20.26 -4.09
N ASP A 59 -4.15 19.20 -4.85
CA ASP A 59 -3.29 18.85 -5.99
C ASP A 59 -3.94 19.29 -7.29
N LEU A 60 -3.24 20.17 -8.02
CA LEU A 60 -3.62 20.65 -9.34
C LEU A 60 -2.51 20.39 -10.37
N SER A 61 -1.53 19.55 -10.01
CA SER A 61 -0.35 19.34 -10.85
C SER A 61 -0.72 18.71 -12.21
N TYR A 62 0.08 18.92 -13.25
CA TYR A 62 -0.18 18.36 -14.59
C TYR A 62 -1.56 18.73 -15.12
N ASN A 63 -1.78 20.03 -15.30
CA ASN A 63 -2.94 20.60 -15.96
C ASN A 63 -2.48 21.75 -16.89
N ASP A 64 -3.44 22.48 -17.47
CA ASP A 64 -3.22 23.65 -18.32
C ASP A 64 -3.72 24.94 -17.64
N LEU A 65 -3.71 24.97 -16.29
CA LEU A 65 -4.16 26.13 -15.51
C LEU A 65 -3.19 27.29 -15.66
N SER A 66 -3.69 28.53 -15.59
CA SER A 66 -2.92 29.74 -15.82
C SER A 66 -3.40 30.93 -14.99
N GLY A 67 -2.73 32.07 -15.12
CA GLY A 67 -3.07 33.31 -14.42
C GLY A 67 -2.30 33.52 -13.12
N THR A 68 -2.83 34.40 -12.26
CA THR A 68 -2.21 34.81 -11.00
C THR A 68 -2.77 34.03 -9.80
N PHE A 69 -2.06 34.08 -8.68
CA PHE A 69 -2.47 33.38 -7.46
C PHE A 69 -3.46 34.20 -6.61
N PRO A 70 -4.58 33.60 -6.18
CA PRO A 70 -5.53 34.21 -5.26
C PRO A 70 -4.92 34.40 -3.87
N SER A 71 -5.51 35.29 -3.06
CA SER A 71 -4.98 35.66 -1.74
C SER A 71 -4.92 34.49 -0.74
N TRP A 72 -5.82 33.51 -0.88
CA TRP A 72 -5.87 32.36 0.01
C TRP A 72 -4.62 31.47 -0.07
N ILE A 73 -3.79 31.61 -1.12
CA ILE A 73 -2.54 30.85 -1.24
C ILE A 73 -1.53 31.18 -0.15
N SER A 74 -1.71 32.34 0.48
CA SER A 74 -0.89 32.85 1.57
C SER A 74 -1.36 32.38 2.95
N GLU A 75 -2.49 31.65 3.03
CA GLU A 75 -2.99 31.13 4.30
C GLU A 75 -2.08 30.01 4.84
N PRO A 76 -1.82 29.98 6.16
CA PRO A 76 -0.96 28.97 6.77
C PRO A 76 -1.60 27.58 6.73
N GLY A 77 -0.77 26.55 6.59
CA GLY A 77 -1.21 25.15 6.67
C GLY A 77 -1.81 24.57 5.39
N ILE A 78 -1.85 25.33 4.29
CA ILE A 78 -2.21 24.80 2.98
C ILE A 78 -1.04 24.00 2.40
N GLN A 79 -1.35 22.80 1.94
CA GLN A 79 -0.49 22.01 1.08
C GLN A 79 -1.06 22.04 -0.33
N ILE A 80 -0.30 22.63 -1.25
CA ILE A 80 -0.72 22.78 -2.64
C ILE A 80 0.37 22.29 -3.59
N ASN A 81 -0.06 21.52 -4.59
CA ASN A 81 0.80 21.09 -5.67
C ASN A 81 0.35 21.72 -7.00
N LEU A 82 1.22 22.54 -7.57
CA LEU A 82 0.99 23.32 -8.79
C LEU A 82 1.96 22.96 -9.93
N ALA A 83 2.73 21.88 -9.76
CA ALA A 83 3.72 21.47 -10.73
C ALA A 83 3.10 21.23 -12.12
N VAL A 84 3.80 21.60 -13.18
CA VAL A 84 3.45 21.42 -14.58
C VAL A 84 2.08 22.07 -14.93
N ASN A 85 2.02 23.39 -14.76
CA ASN A 85 0.93 24.28 -15.18
C ASN A 85 1.51 25.51 -15.91
N ASN A 86 0.67 26.49 -16.24
CA ASN A 86 1.02 27.71 -16.98
C ASN A 86 0.81 28.98 -16.13
N PHE A 87 1.10 28.94 -14.82
CA PHE A 87 0.92 30.09 -13.93
C PHE A 87 2.01 31.15 -14.09
N THR A 88 1.64 32.41 -13.88
CA THR A 88 2.60 33.52 -13.78
C THR A 88 3.10 33.61 -12.34
N VAL A 89 4.35 33.24 -12.10
CA VAL A 89 4.94 33.13 -10.74
C VAL A 89 5.49 34.48 -10.22
N GLU A 90 5.35 35.54 -10.99
CA GLU A 90 5.81 36.89 -10.65
C GLU A 90 4.71 37.65 -9.86
N GLY A 91 4.85 37.76 -8.54
CA GLY A 91 3.90 38.50 -7.69
C GLY A 91 4.15 38.35 -6.19
N SER A 92 3.57 39.22 -5.35
CA SER A 92 3.73 39.19 -3.88
C SER A 92 3.22 37.87 -3.25
N ASN A 93 2.15 37.30 -3.81
CA ASN A 93 1.56 36.06 -3.32
C ASN A 93 2.42 34.81 -3.62
N SER A 94 3.35 34.86 -4.58
CA SER A 94 4.22 33.71 -4.87
C SER A 94 5.28 33.47 -3.79
N ARG A 95 5.54 34.47 -2.94
CA ARG A 95 6.45 34.34 -1.79
C ARG A 95 5.99 33.30 -0.76
N PHE A 96 4.70 32.98 -0.73
CA PHE A 96 4.11 32.01 0.21
C PHE A 96 4.10 30.58 -0.34
N LEU A 97 4.48 30.39 -1.61
CA LEU A 97 4.62 29.08 -2.23
C LEU A 97 6.01 28.49 -1.98
N PRO A 98 6.14 27.14 -1.96
CA PRO A 98 7.45 26.51 -1.96
C PRO A 98 8.32 27.02 -3.10
N SER A 99 9.60 27.29 -2.79
CA SER A 99 10.57 27.84 -3.75
C SER A 99 10.74 26.96 -4.98
N GLY A 100 11.05 27.59 -6.12
CA GLY A 100 11.33 26.89 -7.37
C GLY A 100 10.09 26.50 -8.18
N LEU A 101 8.88 26.95 -7.81
CA LEU A 101 7.67 26.70 -8.61
C LEU A 101 7.81 27.14 -10.08
N ASN A 102 8.54 28.23 -10.32
CA ASN A 102 8.86 28.71 -11.67
C ASN A 102 9.59 27.63 -12.48
N CYS A 103 10.48 26.86 -11.86
CA CYS A 103 11.20 25.75 -12.51
C CYS A 103 10.30 24.55 -12.80
N LEU A 104 9.21 24.40 -12.06
CA LEU A 104 8.21 23.35 -12.23
C LEU A 104 6.97 23.86 -12.96
N GLN A 105 6.98 25.01 -13.64
CA GLN A 105 5.94 25.31 -14.62
C GLN A 105 6.16 24.50 -15.90
N ARG A 106 5.14 24.43 -16.75
CA ARG A 106 5.14 23.66 -17.98
C ARG A 106 6.35 24.01 -18.83
N GLY A 107 7.04 22.98 -19.33
CA GLY A 107 8.25 23.13 -20.11
C GLY A 107 9.50 23.43 -19.29
N PHE A 108 9.45 23.30 -17.95
CA PHE A 108 10.60 23.34 -17.04
C PHE A 108 11.62 24.45 -17.35
N PRO A 109 11.23 25.73 -17.26
CA PRO A 109 11.98 26.84 -17.85
C PRO A 109 13.34 27.13 -17.20
N CYS A 110 13.59 26.63 -15.98
CA CYS A 110 14.87 26.87 -15.31
C CYS A 110 16.01 26.12 -15.99
N ASN A 111 17.05 26.86 -16.38
CA ASN A 111 18.22 26.35 -17.10
C ASN A 111 17.85 25.66 -18.43
N ARG A 112 16.69 26.01 -19.00
CA ARG A 112 16.30 25.60 -20.34
C ARG A 112 17.16 26.34 -21.38
N ASP A 113 17.60 25.64 -22.41
CA ASP A 113 18.48 26.13 -23.48
C ASP A 113 19.88 26.60 -23.02
N SER A 114 20.15 26.57 -21.72
CA SER A 114 21.45 26.88 -21.10
C SER A 114 21.71 25.84 -20.00
N PRO A 115 21.96 24.57 -20.40
CA PRO A 115 22.13 23.49 -19.45
C PRO A 115 23.30 23.77 -18.52
N ARG A 116 23.13 23.38 -17.26
CA ARG A 116 24.10 23.65 -16.20
C ARG A 116 24.65 22.37 -15.59
N TYR A 117 23.88 21.30 -15.69
CA TYR A 117 24.15 20.03 -15.05
C TYR A 117 24.28 18.96 -16.12
N TYR A 118 25.18 18.02 -15.92
CA TYR A 118 25.26 16.83 -16.78
C TYR A 118 24.79 15.58 -16.04
N ASN A 119 24.57 15.63 -14.73
CA ASN A 119 24.05 14.53 -13.94
C ASN A 119 23.20 15.04 -12.77
N PHE A 120 22.52 14.11 -12.11
CA PHE A 120 21.98 14.33 -10.78
C PHE A 120 21.93 13.00 -10.03
N SER A 121 21.94 13.05 -8.69
CA SER A 121 21.84 11.88 -7.82
C SER A 121 21.12 12.27 -6.54
N ILE A 122 20.11 11.49 -6.14
CA ILE A 122 19.16 11.84 -5.07
C ILE A 122 19.04 10.67 -4.11
N LYS A 123 19.25 10.94 -2.82
CA LYS A 123 18.91 10.02 -1.73
C LYS A 123 17.45 10.26 -1.34
N CYS A 124 16.55 9.50 -1.97
CA CYS A 124 15.11 9.63 -1.78
C CYS A 124 14.73 9.33 -0.31
N GLY A 125 14.05 10.29 0.32
CA GLY A 125 13.61 10.17 1.70
C GLY A 125 14.71 10.27 2.76
N GLY A 126 15.93 10.72 2.44
CA GLY A 126 17.08 10.68 3.35
C GLY A 126 18.08 11.86 3.25
N PRO A 127 19.03 11.91 4.21
CA PRO A 127 20.15 12.86 4.20
C PRO A 127 21.12 12.60 3.03
N PRO A 128 22.07 13.49 2.72
CA PRO A 128 23.02 13.23 1.65
C PRO A 128 23.95 12.07 2.02
N VAL A 129 24.31 11.25 1.05
CA VAL A 129 25.17 10.05 1.22
C VAL A 129 26.17 9.98 0.07
N MET A 130 27.40 9.59 0.36
CA MET A 130 28.42 9.27 -0.65
C MET A 130 28.49 7.75 -0.78
N SER A 131 28.30 7.23 -1.99
CA SER A 131 28.43 5.80 -2.26
C SER A 131 29.88 5.39 -2.49
N SER A 132 30.10 4.07 -2.46
CA SER A 132 31.38 3.39 -2.65
C SER A 132 32.04 3.68 -4.01
N ASP A 133 31.26 4.03 -5.03
CA ASP A 133 31.71 4.46 -6.35
C ASP A 133 32.03 5.98 -6.43
N GLY A 134 31.94 6.71 -5.32
CA GLY A 134 32.26 8.13 -5.21
C GLY A 134 31.12 9.07 -5.64
N ILE A 135 29.94 8.54 -5.97
CA ILE A 135 28.77 9.37 -6.31
C ILE A 135 28.20 10.00 -5.04
N VAL A 136 27.97 11.31 -5.06
CA VAL A 136 27.31 12.03 -3.98
C VAL A 136 25.82 12.14 -4.29
N TYR A 137 25.00 11.43 -3.50
CA TYR A 137 23.56 11.54 -3.55
C TYR A 137 23.10 12.73 -2.70
N GLU A 138 22.45 13.69 -3.34
CA GLU A 138 21.87 14.85 -2.68
C GLU A 138 20.68 14.48 -1.80
N ARG A 139 20.41 15.29 -0.79
CA ARG A 139 19.37 15.04 0.21
C ARG A 139 17.96 15.21 -0.36
N ASP A 140 17.07 14.26 -0.13
CA ASP A 140 15.61 14.43 -0.25
C ASP A 140 14.99 14.01 1.08
N ASN A 141 15.10 14.87 2.09
CA ASN A 141 14.54 14.63 3.43
C ASN A 141 13.46 15.64 3.79
N GLU A 142 12.90 16.32 2.79
CA GLU A 142 11.83 17.29 3.00
C GLU A 142 10.56 16.60 3.50
N THR A 143 9.77 17.35 4.26
CA THR A 143 8.49 16.83 4.74
C THR A 143 7.47 17.00 3.64
N HIS A 144 7.13 15.88 2.98
CA HIS A 144 6.06 15.85 1.99
C HIS A 144 4.72 15.52 2.64
N GLY A 145 3.66 16.01 2.03
CA GLY A 145 2.29 15.64 2.36
C GLY A 145 1.53 15.20 1.10
N PRO A 146 0.21 14.95 1.19
CA PRO A 146 -0.55 14.35 0.09
C PRO A 146 -0.59 15.17 -1.20
N ALA A 147 -0.30 16.47 -1.15
CA ALA A 147 -0.26 17.33 -2.33
C ALA A 147 0.89 18.33 -2.20
N THR A 148 2.12 17.90 -2.52
CA THR A 148 3.31 18.76 -2.40
C THR A 148 4.27 18.61 -3.57
N TYR A 149 5.07 19.65 -3.79
CA TYR A 149 6.28 19.60 -4.60
C TYR A 149 7.45 20.20 -3.82
N TYR A 150 8.65 19.87 -4.25
CA TYR A 150 9.89 20.46 -3.77
C TYR A 150 10.86 20.61 -4.93
N VAL A 151 11.59 21.72 -4.96
CA VAL A 151 12.69 21.96 -5.88
C VAL A 151 13.93 22.21 -5.05
N ASN A 152 15.02 21.52 -5.35
CA ASN A 152 16.24 21.70 -4.58
C ASN A 152 16.79 23.13 -4.79
N PRO A 153 17.52 23.71 -3.82
CA PRO A 153 17.99 25.10 -3.92
C PRO A 153 18.89 25.40 -5.12
N ALA A 154 19.53 24.39 -5.70
CA ALA A 154 20.34 24.54 -6.90
C ALA A 154 19.54 24.48 -8.20
N ASN A 155 18.22 24.22 -8.15
CA ASN A 155 17.37 23.97 -9.32
C ASN A 155 17.94 22.87 -10.25
N ARG A 156 18.57 21.86 -9.66
CA ARG A 156 19.12 20.68 -10.35
C ARG A 156 18.13 19.53 -10.40
N TRP A 157 17.31 19.40 -9.38
CA TRP A 157 16.27 18.37 -9.34
C TRP A 157 15.07 18.81 -8.51
N ALA A 158 13.97 18.12 -8.72
CA ALA A 158 12.73 18.36 -8.02
C ALA A 158 11.96 17.06 -7.79
N VAL A 159 10.99 17.10 -6.88
CA VAL A 159 10.08 15.98 -6.59
C VAL A 159 8.66 16.49 -6.42
N SER A 160 7.68 15.74 -6.91
CA SER A 160 6.25 15.96 -6.71
C SER A 160 5.60 14.71 -6.13
N ASN A 161 4.85 14.88 -5.05
CA ASN A 161 4.21 13.81 -4.30
C ASN A 161 2.69 14.03 -4.24
N VAL A 162 1.93 13.03 -4.65
CA VAL A 162 0.47 13.09 -4.75
C VAL A 162 -0.19 11.83 -4.17
N GLY A 163 -1.21 12.04 -3.35
CA GLY A 163 -2.14 11.01 -2.93
C GLY A 163 -2.24 10.86 -1.41
N LEU A 164 -3.38 10.33 -0.97
CA LEU A 164 -3.71 10.12 0.43
C LEU A 164 -3.73 8.62 0.78
N HIS A 165 -2.98 8.23 1.81
CA HIS A 165 -3.03 6.87 2.34
C HIS A 165 -4.36 6.63 3.08
N ALA A 166 -5.10 5.59 2.69
CA ALA A 166 -6.38 5.26 3.30
C ALA A 166 -6.24 4.88 4.80
N GLY A 167 -7.09 5.46 5.65
CA GLY A 167 -7.29 5.09 7.07
C GLY A 167 -6.08 5.24 8.00
N ASN A 168 -4.99 5.87 7.56
CA ASN A 168 -3.85 6.17 8.43
C ASN A 168 -3.90 7.63 8.90
N ASN A 169 -4.08 7.84 10.20
CA ASN A 169 -4.07 9.17 10.82
C ASN A 169 -2.66 9.75 10.94
N ASN A 170 -1.62 8.90 10.95
CA ASN A 170 -0.21 9.30 11.01
C ASN A 170 0.44 9.18 9.62
N ARG A 171 0.28 10.24 8.83
CA ARG A 171 0.63 10.27 7.41
C ARG A 171 2.13 10.47 7.24
N THR A 172 2.86 9.39 6.99
CA THR A 172 4.27 9.45 6.61
C THR A 172 4.44 9.26 5.11
N TYR A 173 5.41 9.98 4.55
CA TYR A 173 5.83 9.83 3.15
C TYR A 173 7.29 9.39 3.04
N ILE A 174 7.88 8.98 4.18
CA ILE A 174 9.18 8.32 4.30
C ILE A 174 8.97 7.07 5.14
N TYR A 175 9.59 5.99 4.71
CA TYR A 175 9.93 4.89 5.62
C TYR A 175 11.42 4.90 5.90
N SER A 176 11.77 4.54 7.13
CA SER A 176 13.14 4.36 7.58
C SER A 176 13.31 3.02 8.28
N SER A 177 14.50 2.44 8.17
CA SER A 177 14.88 1.21 8.85
C SER A 177 16.37 1.19 9.15
N SER A 178 16.74 0.69 10.33
CA SER A 178 18.12 0.42 10.74
C SER A 178 18.54 -1.03 10.47
N SER A 179 17.73 -1.80 9.74
CA SER A 179 18.02 -3.20 9.40
C SER A 179 19.24 -3.32 8.47
N GLN A 180 19.87 -4.49 8.45
CA GLN A 180 20.94 -4.78 7.51
C GLN A 180 20.39 -4.99 6.10
N PHE A 181 21.02 -4.35 5.11
CA PHE A 181 20.68 -4.50 3.70
C PHE A 181 21.66 -5.43 3.01
N THR A 182 21.13 -6.41 2.27
CA THR A 182 21.93 -7.34 1.47
C THR A 182 21.98 -6.91 0.01
N ASN A 183 22.91 -7.48 -0.77
CA ASN A 183 23.09 -7.19 -2.20
C ASN A 183 23.49 -5.73 -2.53
N THR A 184 24.24 -5.09 -1.63
CA THR A 184 24.77 -3.73 -1.81
C THR A 184 26.07 -3.55 -1.03
N LEU A 185 26.95 -2.67 -1.51
CA LEU A 185 28.10 -2.14 -0.77
C LEU A 185 27.75 -0.85 -0.02
N ASP A 186 26.59 -0.27 -0.31
CA ASP A 186 26.13 1.04 0.15
C ASP A 186 24.80 0.93 0.91
N PRO A 187 24.78 0.29 2.09
CA PRO A 187 23.54 0.05 2.84
C PRO A 187 22.84 1.35 3.27
N GLU A 188 23.60 2.44 3.46
CA GLU A 188 23.07 3.77 3.84
C GLU A 188 22.09 4.32 2.80
N LEU A 189 22.23 3.96 1.52
CA LEU A 189 21.30 4.36 0.47
C LEU A 189 19.90 3.77 0.65
N PHE A 190 19.76 2.65 1.36
CA PHE A 190 18.51 1.91 1.49
C PHE A 190 17.85 2.06 2.87
N GLN A 191 18.53 2.67 3.83
CA GLN A 191 18.00 2.95 5.18
C GLN A 191 16.74 3.81 5.18
N THR A 192 16.54 4.62 4.14
CA THR A 192 15.31 5.38 3.94
C THR A 192 14.77 5.19 2.53
N THR A 193 13.45 5.29 2.40
CA THR A 193 12.76 5.33 1.11
C THR A 193 11.66 6.38 1.14
N ARG A 194 11.55 7.14 0.05
CA ARG A 194 10.40 8.00 -0.22
C ARG A 194 9.25 7.11 -0.70
N ILE A 195 8.05 7.36 -0.17
CA ILE A 195 6.82 6.68 -0.60
C ILE A 195 5.74 7.70 -0.98
N SER A 196 4.77 7.26 -1.77
CA SER A 196 3.54 8.00 -2.06
C SER A 196 2.35 7.05 -2.07
N ALA A 197 1.14 7.59 -1.86
CA ALA A 197 -0.08 6.80 -1.98
C ALA A 197 -0.56 6.69 -3.43
N GLY A 198 -0.30 7.70 -4.26
CA GLY A 198 -0.77 7.77 -5.64
C GLY A 198 0.37 7.89 -6.64
N SER A 199 1.06 9.02 -6.65
CA SER A 199 2.07 9.36 -7.65
C SER A 199 3.28 10.03 -7.01
N LEU A 200 4.46 9.54 -7.40
CA LEU A 200 5.74 10.10 -7.03
C LEU A 200 6.54 10.41 -8.30
N ARG A 201 6.86 11.68 -8.51
CA ARG A 201 7.61 12.14 -9.68
C ARG A 201 8.90 12.82 -9.27
N TYR A 202 9.99 12.47 -9.92
CA TYR A 202 11.26 13.15 -9.81
C TYR A 202 11.64 13.78 -11.14
N TYR A 203 12.33 14.91 -11.06
CA TYR A 203 12.82 15.64 -12.22
C TYR A 203 14.30 15.91 -12.06
N GLY A 204 15.10 15.64 -13.10
CA GLY A 204 16.37 16.33 -13.31
C GLY A 204 16.09 17.59 -14.14
N LEU A 205 16.61 18.73 -13.71
CA LEU A 205 16.35 20.05 -14.30
C LEU A 205 17.67 20.65 -14.80
N GLY A 206 17.65 21.34 -15.94
CA GLY A 206 18.82 21.98 -16.51
C GLY A 206 19.92 21.02 -16.97
N LEU A 207 19.53 19.81 -17.38
CA LEU A 207 20.44 18.78 -17.86
C LEU A 207 20.92 19.08 -19.28
N GLU A 208 22.17 18.76 -19.59
CA GLU A 208 22.66 18.73 -20.97
C GLU A 208 21.85 17.73 -21.80
N ASN A 209 21.51 18.08 -23.03
CA ASN A 209 20.73 17.19 -23.90
C ASN A 209 21.61 16.04 -24.39
N GLY A 210 21.06 14.83 -24.38
CA GLY A 210 21.78 13.64 -24.78
C GLY A 210 21.19 12.35 -24.21
N ASN A 211 21.93 11.26 -24.37
CA ASN A 211 21.55 9.97 -23.84
C ASN A 211 22.07 9.80 -22.41
N TYR A 212 21.23 9.24 -21.56
CA TYR A 212 21.48 9.04 -20.15
C TYR A 212 21.23 7.59 -19.74
N THR A 213 22.04 7.12 -18.81
CA THR A 213 21.72 5.95 -17.99
C THR A 213 21.08 6.41 -16.68
N VAL A 214 19.81 6.07 -16.48
CA VAL A 214 19.05 6.31 -15.25
C VAL A 214 19.08 5.06 -14.39
N LYS A 215 19.69 5.15 -13.22
CA LYS A 215 19.74 4.10 -12.21
C LYS A 215 18.68 4.36 -11.14
N LEU A 216 17.74 3.43 -11.00
CA LEU A 216 16.71 3.43 -9.97
C LEU A 216 17.03 2.36 -8.92
N GLN A 217 17.08 2.76 -7.64
CA GLN A 217 17.49 1.91 -6.54
C GLN A 217 16.36 1.76 -5.51
N PHE A 218 16.07 0.52 -5.15
CA PHE A 218 14.91 0.13 -4.35
C PHE A 218 15.29 -0.85 -3.24
N ALA A 219 14.52 -0.82 -2.16
CA ALA A 219 14.42 -1.90 -1.19
C ALA A 219 13.02 -1.90 -0.56
N GLU A 220 12.40 -3.07 -0.43
CA GLU A 220 11.15 -3.19 0.33
C GLU A 220 11.49 -3.31 1.82
N ILE A 221 11.06 -2.32 2.61
CA ILE A 221 11.38 -2.19 4.04
C ILE A 221 10.15 -2.11 4.94
N ALA A 222 8.94 -2.11 4.37
CA ALA A 222 7.68 -2.06 5.10
C ALA A 222 6.94 -3.40 5.06
N ILE A 223 6.90 -4.06 3.90
CA ILE A 223 6.30 -5.38 3.72
C ILE A 223 7.37 -6.44 3.95
N LEU A 224 7.42 -6.96 5.17
CA LEU A 224 8.47 -7.86 5.63
C LEU A 224 8.16 -9.35 5.36
N ASN A 225 9.15 -10.22 5.59
CA ASN A 225 9.06 -11.67 5.46
C ASN A 225 8.97 -12.46 6.81
N PRO A 226 8.24 -12.04 7.86
CA PRO A 226 7.99 -12.94 8.99
C PRO A 226 7.01 -14.05 8.57
N PRO A 227 7.01 -15.22 9.22
CA PRO A 227 6.01 -16.27 9.03
C PRO A 227 4.65 -15.83 9.59
N ALA A 228 4.03 -14.86 8.92
CA ALA A 228 2.77 -14.23 9.29
C ALA A 228 2.03 -13.74 8.04
N TRP A 229 0.70 -13.58 8.12
CA TRP A 229 -0.15 -13.03 7.05
C TRP A 229 0.31 -11.66 6.53
N LYS A 230 1.03 -10.89 7.35
CA LYS A 230 1.68 -9.62 6.99
C LYS A 230 2.64 -9.74 5.81
N SER A 231 3.24 -10.92 5.60
CA SER A 231 4.10 -11.22 4.46
C SER A 231 3.34 -11.42 3.14
N LEU A 232 2.00 -11.47 3.15
CA LEU A 232 1.20 -11.53 1.93
C LEU A 232 0.99 -10.16 1.27
N GLY A 233 1.46 -9.09 1.90
CA GLY A 233 1.42 -7.74 1.33
C GLY A 233 2.15 -7.70 0.00
N ARG A 234 1.60 -6.91 -0.94
CA ARG A 234 2.16 -6.69 -2.27
C ARG A 234 2.14 -5.21 -2.59
N ARG A 235 3.31 -4.65 -2.87
CA ARG A 235 3.48 -3.27 -3.34
C ARG A 235 3.72 -3.32 -4.85
N ILE A 236 2.76 -2.81 -5.61
CA ILE A 236 2.78 -2.87 -7.06
C ILE A 236 2.56 -1.46 -7.61
N PHE A 237 3.47 -0.98 -8.45
CA PHE A 237 3.35 0.32 -9.12
C PHE A 237 3.99 0.28 -10.52
N ASP A 238 3.62 1.23 -11.38
CA ASP A 238 4.17 1.37 -12.72
C ASP A 238 5.30 2.41 -12.69
N ILE A 239 6.28 2.26 -13.59
CA ILE A 239 7.42 3.17 -13.73
C ILE A 239 7.45 3.73 -15.15
N TYR A 240 7.53 5.05 -15.24
CA TYR A 240 7.65 5.80 -16.48
C TYR A 240 8.93 6.65 -16.45
N ILE A 241 9.59 6.77 -17.60
CA ILE A 241 10.70 7.71 -17.81
C ILE A 241 10.43 8.49 -19.09
N GLN A 242 10.49 9.82 -19.02
CA GLN A 242 10.12 10.73 -20.11
C GLN A 242 8.74 10.39 -20.71
N GLY A 243 7.75 10.11 -19.85
CA GLY A 243 6.40 9.72 -20.24
C GLY A 243 6.24 8.29 -20.81
N ASN A 244 7.32 7.56 -21.06
CA ASN A 244 7.27 6.19 -21.59
C ASN A 244 7.13 5.17 -20.46
N LEU A 245 6.18 4.25 -20.56
CA LEU A 245 6.03 3.13 -19.62
C LEU A 245 7.21 2.16 -19.79
N ILE A 246 8.14 2.18 -18.84
CA ILE A 246 9.32 1.30 -18.86
C ILE A 246 9.11 0.01 -18.07
N TRP A 247 8.24 0.03 -17.06
CA TRP A 247 7.92 -1.15 -16.27
C TRP A 247 6.49 -1.12 -15.75
N LYS A 248 5.72 -2.17 -16.05
CA LYS A 248 4.33 -2.32 -15.59
C LYS A 248 4.23 -3.32 -14.45
N ASN A 249 3.45 -3.01 -13.43
CA ASN A 249 3.24 -3.82 -12.23
C ASN A 249 4.54 -4.20 -11.51
N PHE A 250 5.47 -3.25 -11.37
CA PHE A 250 6.73 -3.47 -10.67
C PHE A 250 6.49 -3.77 -9.19
N ASP A 251 7.06 -4.89 -8.73
CA ASP A 251 7.01 -5.33 -7.33
C ASP A 251 8.45 -5.53 -6.84
N ILE A 252 8.91 -4.60 -5.99
CA ILE A 252 10.28 -4.55 -5.48
C ILE A 252 10.66 -5.87 -4.81
N ARG A 253 9.78 -6.41 -3.96
CA ARG A 253 10.08 -7.60 -3.17
C ARG A 253 10.13 -8.84 -4.05
N LYS A 254 9.23 -8.94 -5.03
CA LYS A 254 9.24 -10.03 -6.01
C LYS A 254 10.53 -10.02 -6.83
N GLU A 255 10.98 -8.85 -7.29
CA GLU A 255 12.19 -8.69 -8.10
C GLU A 255 13.48 -8.89 -7.29
N ALA A 256 13.53 -8.39 -6.05
CA ALA A 256 14.67 -8.58 -5.16
C ALA A 256 14.72 -10.00 -4.54
N GLY A 257 13.58 -10.69 -4.49
CA GLY A 257 13.39 -12.00 -3.86
C GLY A 257 13.15 -11.95 -2.34
N SER A 258 13.41 -10.82 -1.68
CA SER A 258 13.17 -10.63 -0.24
C SER A 258 13.10 -9.15 0.13
N SER A 259 12.50 -8.85 1.28
CA SER A 259 12.62 -7.55 1.97
C SER A 259 14.07 -7.32 2.42
N PHE A 260 14.46 -6.06 2.62
CA PHE A 260 15.83 -5.63 2.99
C PHE A 260 16.95 -6.13 2.04
N ARG A 261 16.60 -6.41 0.78
CA ARG A 261 17.57 -6.70 -0.28
C ARG A 261 17.56 -5.55 -1.29
N ALA A 262 18.72 -4.97 -1.50
CA ALA A 262 18.90 -3.88 -2.45
C ALA A 262 18.69 -4.37 -3.88
N LEU A 263 17.95 -3.58 -4.66
CA LEU A 263 17.66 -3.80 -6.07
C LEU A 263 18.01 -2.54 -6.84
N SER A 264 18.92 -2.66 -7.81
CA SER A 264 19.27 -1.59 -8.77
C SER A 264 18.81 -2.01 -10.16
N LYS A 265 18.19 -1.08 -10.90
CA LYS A 265 17.82 -1.27 -12.30
C LYS A 265 18.27 -0.04 -13.09
N ASP A 266 18.94 -0.29 -14.21
CA ASP A 266 19.44 0.75 -15.11
C ASP A 266 18.54 0.83 -16.35
N PHE A 267 18.19 2.05 -16.73
CA PHE A 267 17.33 2.34 -17.87
C PHE A 267 17.98 3.41 -18.76
N LYS A 268 17.81 3.28 -20.07
CA LYS A 268 18.25 4.32 -21.02
C LYS A 268 17.15 5.36 -21.20
N ALA A 269 17.54 6.63 -21.19
CA ALA A 269 16.66 7.76 -21.39
C ALA A 269 17.31 8.79 -22.33
N HIS A 270 16.50 9.45 -23.14
CA HIS A 270 16.95 10.57 -23.97
C HIS A 270 16.44 11.88 -23.35
N VAL A 271 17.34 12.86 -23.18
CA VAL A 271 17.03 14.21 -22.71
C VAL A 271 17.11 15.15 -23.91
N SER A 272 15.98 15.74 -24.28
CA SER A 272 15.87 16.65 -25.44
C SER A 272 15.50 18.09 -25.07
N GLU A 273 14.94 18.31 -23.88
CA GLU A 273 14.44 19.62 -23.43
C GLU A 273 15.07 20.07 -22.12
N ASN A 274 16.31 19.64 -21.86
CA ASN A 274 17.07 19.93 -20.64
C ASN A 274 16.43 19.46 -19.33
N TYR A 275 15.46 18.55 -19.39
CA TYR A 275 14.91 17.90 -18.21
C TYR A 275 14.74 16.39 -18.41
N LEU A 276 14.73 15.68 -17.30
CA LEU A 276 14.45 14.25 -17.25
C LEU A 276 13.35 13.98 -16.24
N GLU A 277 12.22 13.44 -16.67
CA GLU A 277 11.13 13.04 -15.78
C GLU A 277 11.20 11.53 -15.47
N ILE A 278 11.05 11.19 -14.19
CA ILE A 278 10.84 9.82 -13.70
C ILE A 278 9.54 9.82 -12.90
N HIS A 279 8.58 8.98 -13.28
CA HIS A 279 7.26 8.92 -12.67
C HIS A 279 6.93 7.51 -12.21
N LEU A 280 6.71 7.35 -10.90
CA LEU A 280 6.29 6.11 -10.27
C LEU A 280 4.83 6.28 -9.84
N VAL A 281 3.94 5.40 -10.30
CA VAL A 281 2.49 5.59 -10.12
C VAL A 281 1.79 4.32 -9.65
N TRP A 282 0.90 4.48 -8.68
CA TRP A 282 0.05 3.42 -8.18
C TRP A 282 -1.23 3.32 -9.00
N ALA A 283 -1.32 2.30 -9.85
CA ALA A 283 -2.51 2.03 -10.66
C ALA A 283 -3.60 1.24 -9.90
N GLY A 284 -3.70 1.39 -8.57
CA GLY A 284 -4.71 0.70 -7.76
C GLY A 284 -4.46 -0.80 -7.51
N LYS A 285 -3.22 -1.29 -7.72
CA LYS A 285 -2.87 -2.71 -7.61
C LYS A 285 -2.08 -3.04 -6.35
N GLY A 286 -2.05 -4.33 -6.00
CA GLY A 286 -1.39 -4.81 -4.79
C GLY A 286 -2.35 -4.85 -3.60
N THR A 287 -1.82 -4.67 -2.40
CA THR A 287 -2.60 -4.67 -1.15
C THR A 287 -2.63 -3.27 -0.56
N CYS A 288 -3.80 -2.77 -0.15
CA CYS A 288 -3.92 -1.45 0.47
C CYS A 288 -3.72 -1.47 2.00
N CYS A 289 -3.86 -2.64 2.63
CA CYS A 289 -4.00 -2.76 4.08
C CYS A 289 -3.11 -3.82 4.74
N ILE A 290 -2.09 -4.30 4.02
CA ILE A 290 -1.15 -5.30 4.52
C ILE A 290 0.27 -4.75 4.39
N PRO A 291 1.09 -4.74 5.46
CA PRO A 291 0.81 -5.24 6.81
C PRO A 291 -0.10 -4.35 7.67
N VAL A 292 -0.26 -3.08 7.30
CA VAL A 292 -1.17 -2.12 7.95
C VAL A 292 -1.85 -1.25 6.88
N GLN A 293 -2.90 -0.52 7.26
CA GLN A 293 -3.60 0.38 6.35
C GLN A 293 -2.67 1.48 5.84
N GLY A 294 -2.71 1.72 4.52
CA GLY A 294 -1.83 2.70 3.89
C GLY A 294 -0.49 2.14 3.43
N THR A 295 -0.20 0.83 3.56
CA THR A 295 1.04 0.25 3.01
C THR A 295 0.88 -0.13 1.54
N TYR A 296 0.79 0.89 0.67
CA TYR A 296 0.73 0.73 -0.79
C TYR A 296 1.38 1.92 -1.49
N GLY A 297 1.36 1.89 -2.83
CA GLY A 297 1.89 2.94 -3.70
C GLY A 297 3.39 2.87 -3.97
N PRO A 298 3.93 3.80 -4.77
CA PRO A 298 5.32 3.78 -5.17
C PRO A 298 6.29 3.98 -3.99
N SER A 299 7.47 3.38 -4.11
CA SER A 299 8.57 3.49 -3.15
C SER A 299 9.89 3.49 -3.89
N ILE A 300 10.82 4.38 -3.50
CA ILE A 300 12.17 4.46 -4.08
C ILE A 300 13.20 4.94 -3.05
N SER A 301 14.41 4.38 -3.08
CA SER A 301 15.46 4.65 -2.10
C SER A 301 16.50 5.65 -2.60
N ALA A 302 16.84 5.56 -3.89
CA ALA A 302 17.74 6.50 -4.53
C ALA A 302 17.58 6.51 -6.06
N ILE A 303 17.95 7.62 -6.69
CA ILE A 303 17.94 7.84 -8.14
C ILE A 303 19.27 8.43 -8.54
N SER A 304 19.83 8.01 -9.67
CA SER A 304 20.87 8.77 -10.36
C SER A 304 20.69 8.73 -11.87
N ALA A 305 21.11 9.79 -12.55
CA ALA A 305 21.18 9.84 -14.00
C ALA A 305 22.55 10.33 -14.43
N THR A 306 23.26 9.50 -15.20
CA THR A 306 24.61 9.79 -15.71
C THR A 306 24.59 9.86 -17.23
N PRO A 307 25.32 10.80 -17.84
CA PRO A 307 25.35 10.95 -19.29
C PRO A 307 26.15 9.81 -19.92
N ASP A 308 25.69 9.33 -21.07
CA ASP A 308 26.38 8.35 -21.91
C ASP A 308 27.31 9.03 -22.94
N PHE A 309 27.67 10.28 -22.68
CA PHE A 309 28.45 11.16 -23.55
C PHE A 309 29.44 11.98 -22.71
N ILE A 310 30.39 12.66 -23.36
CA ILE A 310 31.34 13.55 -22.71
C ILE A 310 30.64 14.88 -22.44
N PRO A 311 30.42 15.29 -21.17
CA PRO A 311 29.73 16.53 -20.86
C PRO A 311 30.49 17.78 -21.30
N SER A 312 29.77 18.82 -21.69
CA SER A 312 30.35 20.15 -21.97
C SER A 312 30.17 21.14 -20.82
N VAL A 313 29.30 20.84 -19.84
CA VAL A 313 28.96 21.73 -18.73
C VAL A 313 29.72 21.37 -17.43
N SER A 314 29.95 22.35 -16.55
CA SER A 314 30.75 22.16 -15.33
C SER A 314 30.04 21.43 -14.19
N ASN A 315 28.70 21.35 -14.22
CA ASN A 315 27.87 20.78 -13.15
C ASN A 315 27.97 21.49 -11.79
N GLU A 316 28.51 22.71 -11.77
CA GLU A 316 28.63 23.51 -10.55
C GLU A 316 27.28 24.15 -10.17
N PRO A 317 26.89 24.21 -8.88
CA PRO A 317 25.68 24.92 -8.43
C PRO A 317 25.83 26.46 -8.48
N PRO A 318 24.74 27.25 -8.36
CA PRO A 318 24.82 28.71 -8.45
C PRO A 318 25.55 29.24 -7.22
N VAL A 319 26.59 30.04 -7.41
CA VAL A 319 27.31 30.66 -6.29
C VAL A 319 26.47 31.83 -5.78
N ASN A 320 25.82 31.66 -4.63
CA ASN A 320 25.32 32.79 -3.86
C ASN A 320 26.52 33.52 -3.23
N PRO A 321 26.64 34.86 -3.36
CA PRO A 321 27.78 35.63 -2.80
C PRO A 321 27.91 35.59 -1.27
N SER A 322 26.99 34.93 -0.55
CA SER A 322 26.81 35.06 0.90
C SER A 322 26.92 33.75 1.70
N SER A 323 27.72 32.78 1.27
CA SER A 323 28.16 31.70 2.17
C SER A 323 29.66 31.42 2.06
N LYS A 324 30.44 32.21 2.80
CA LYS A 324 31.81 31.83 3.14
C LYS A 324 31.78 30.56 4.01
N LYS A 325 32.57 29.58 3.57
CA LYS A 325 33.05 28.36 4.25
C LYS A 325 32.85 28.32 5.77
N LYS A 326 32.35 27.17 6.27
CA LYS A 326 32.80 26.62 7.56
C LYS A 326 33.11 25.12 7.44
N ASN A 327 34.42 24.89 7.38
CA ASN A 327 35.25 23.74 7.72
C ASN A 327 34.59 22.40 8.08
N THR A 328 34.89 21.42 7.24
CA THR A 328 35.03 20.01 7.59
C THR A 328 36.30 19.83 8.44
N GLY A 329 36.19 19.23 9.62
CA GLY A 329 37.32 18.96 10.49
C GLY A 329 36.98 18.00 11.63
N LEU A 330 37.39 16.74 11.45
CA LEU A 330 37.99 15.86 12.45
C LEU A 330 37.18 15.49 13.72
N ILE A 331 36.60 14.28 13.75
CA ILE A 331 36.69 13.39 14.94
C ILE A 331 36.93 11.95 14.44
N VAL A 332 38.21 11.63 14.25
CA VAL A 332 38.74 10.27 14.39
C VAL A 332 39.55 10.31 15.69
N GLY A 333 39.24 9.42 16.63
CA GLY A 333 40.08 9.16 17.80
C GLY A 333 39.35 9.26 19.14
N ILE A 334 39.20 8.07 19.75
CA ILE A 334 38.91 7.75 21.16
C ILE A 334 37.51 7.17 21.39
N VAL A 335 37.30 5.89 21.00
CA VAL A 335 36.59 4.89 21.84
C VAL A 335 37.08 3.47 21.47
N ILE A 336 38.36 3.17 21.69
CA ILE A 336 38.82 1.78 21.88
C ILE A 336 39.82 1.83 23.03
N PRO A 337 39.32 1.81 24.27
CA PRO A 337 39.64 0.67 25.15
C PRO A 337 38.53 0.36 26.19
N LEU A 338 37.25 0.36 25.79
CA LEU A 338 36.13 -0.02 26.69
C LEU A 338 35.33 -1.26 26.22
N ALA A 339 35.58 -1.76 25.00
CA ALA A 339 34.84 -2.88 24.43
C ALA A 339 35.41 -4.28 24.81
N ILE A 340 36.68 -4.35 25.24
CA ILE A 340 37.37 -5.64 25.45
C ILE A 340 37.12 -6.19 26.87
N SER A 341 36.88 -5.32 27.86
CA SER A 341 36.61 -5.70 29.25
C SER A 341 35.19 -6.22 29.48
N PHE A 342 34.21 -5.77 28.68
CA PHE A 342 32.82 -6.23 28.78
C PHE A 342 32.62 -7.64 28.20
N LEU A 343 33.35 -7.99 27.14
CA LEU A 343 33.22 -9.28 26.46
C LEU A 343 33.73 -10.46 27.33
N ALA A 344 34.75 -10.22 28.17
CA ALA A 344 35.28 -11.23 29.08
C ALA A 344 34.31 -11.56 30.23
N ALA A 345 33.58 -10.57 30.75
CA ALA A 345 32.61 -10.76 31.83
C ALA A 345 31.38 -11.57 31.39
N VAL A 346 30.92 -11.38 30.15
CA VAL A 346 29.77 -12.09 29.58
C VAL A 346 30.07 -13.58 29.35
N LEU A 347 31.31 -13.92 28.99
CA LEU A 347 31.72 -15.31 28.77
C LEU A 347 31.82 -16.12 30.08
N VAL A 348 32.19 -15.48 31.20
CA VAL A 348 32.23 -16.13 32.52
C VAL A 348 30.82 -16.45 33.03
N VAL A 349 29.86 -15.54 32.83
CA VAL A 349 28.44 -15.76 33.21
C VAL A 349 27.81 -16.86 32.33
N PHE A 350 28.11 -16.89 31.04
CA PHE A 350 27.63 -17.93 30.14
C PHE A 350 28.16 -19.33 30.50
N PHE A 351 29.40 -19.40 31.00
CA PHE A 351 30.01 -20.67 31.43
C PHE A 351 29.41 -21.20 32.74
N PHE A 352 28.95 -20.31 33.64
CA PHE A 352 28.28 -20.70 34.88
C PHE A 352 26.84 -21.21 34.65
N ILE A 353 26.13 -20.68 33.65
CA ILE A 353 24.75 -21.11 33.33
C ILE A 353 24.72 -22.48 32.65
N ARG A 354 25.78 -22.87 31.92
CA ARG A 354 25.86 -24.15 31.21
C ARG A 354 26.18 -25.38 32.07
N ARG A 355 26.44 -25.22 33.37
CA ARG A 355 26.79 -26.34 34.28
C ARG A 355 25.62 -26.96 35.05
N ARG A 356 24.37 -26.60 34.78
CA ARG A 356 23.20 -27.31 35.36
C ARG A 356 22.23 -27.81 34.30
N LYS A 357 22.48 -29.05 33.84
CA LYS A 357 21.55 -30.21 33.91
C LYS A 357 21.87 -31.24 32.82
N LYS A 358 21.93 -32.51 33.23
CA LYS A 358 21.92 -33.73 32.39
C LYS A 358 20.62 -34.53 32.65
N PRO A 359 20.29 -35.55 31.85
CA PRO A 359 18.93 -35.84 31.36
C PRO A 359 18.21 -37.02 32.06
N SER A 360 16.91 -37.19 31.77
CA SER A 360 16.15 -38.42 32.04
C SER A 360 15.13 -38.67 30.92
N ALA A 361 14.90 -39.95 30.62
CA ALA A 361 14.23 -40.52 29.45
C ALA A 361 12.76 -40.94 29.68
N TYR A 362 12.01 -41.10 28.55
CA TYR A 362 10.75 -41.83 28.30
C TYR A 362 9.52 -41.48 29.19
N GLU A 363 8.29 -41.27 28.73
CA GLU A 363 7.54 -41.65 27.52
C GLU A 363 6.31 -40.71 27.42
N GLY A 364 5.79 -40.40 26.22
CA GLY A 364 4.52 -39.66 26.05
C GLY A 364 4.54 -38.56 24.98
N GLU A 365 4.71 -38.94 23.71
CA GLU A 365 4.49 -38.05 22.58
C GLU A 365 2.99 -37.82 22.36
N GLU A 366 2.54 -36.56 22.46
CA GLU A 366 1.52 -35.90 21.61
C GLU A 366 1.09 -34.60 22.31
N PHE A 367 1.91 -33.54 22.24
CA PHE A 367 1.54 -32.12 22.36
C PHE A 367 2.85 -31.29 22.44
N GLN A 368 3.58 -31.19 21.33
CA GLN A 368 4.64 -30.19 21.21
C GLN A 368 4.15 -29.10 20.26
N GLY A 369 3.76 -27.94 20.81
CA GLY A 369 3.52 -26.73 20.01
C GLY A 369 2.41 -25.77 20.45
N ILE A 370 1.72 -25.97 21.58
CA ILE A 370 0.66 -25.04 22.03
C ILE A 370 0.93 -24.63 23.48
N ASP A 371 1.21 -23.34 23.71
CA ASP A 371 1.47 -22.74 25.04
C ASP A 371 0.19 -22.52 25.89
N ALA A 372 -1.01 -22.62 25.29
CA ALA A 372 -2.29 -22.57 26.00
C ALA A 372 -2.90 -23.98 26.11
N ARG A 373 -3.09 -24.49 27.33
CA ARG A 373 -3.79 -25.78 27.56
C ARG A 373 -5.29 -25.52 27.78
N PRO A 374 -6.18 -25.84 26.83
CA PRO A 374 -7.62 -25.77 27.05
C PRO A 374 -8.04 -26.80 28.10
N HIS A 375 -9.18 -26.58 28.75
CA HIS A 375 -9.76 -27.60 29.61
C HIS A 375 -10.01 -28.89 28.81
N THR A 376 -9.67 -30.04 29.38
CA THR A 376 -9.81 -31.34 28.71
C THR A 376 -10.98 -32.10 29.29
N PHE A 377 -12.00 -32.35 28.47
CA PHE A 377 -13.19 -33.11 28.83
C PHE A 377 -12.97 -34.60 28.58
N SER A 378 -13.60 -35.45 29.39
CA SER A 378 -13.59 -36.89 29.13
C SER A 378 -14.60 -37.26 28.03
N TYR A 379 -14.27 -38.24 27.20
CA TYR A 379 -15.22 -38.68 26.16
C TYR A 379 -16.51 -39.23 26.76
N ALA A 380 -16.44 -39.90 27.92
CA ALA A 380 -17.61 -40.43 28.60
C ALA A 380 -18.58 -39.33 29.06
N GLU A 381 -18.04 -38.21 29.56
CA GLU A 381 -18.82 -37.03 29.96
C GLU A 381 -19.54 -36.40 28.76
N LEU A 382 -18.84 -36.16 27.65
CA LEU A 382 -19.45 -35.60 26.44
C LEU A 382 -20.44 -36.55 25.78
N LYS A 383 -20.17 -37.86 25.85
CA LYS A 383 -21.09 -38.90 25.37
C LYS A 383 -22.40 -38.88 26.15
N VAL A 384 -22.35 -38.81 27.48
CA VAL A 384 -23.57 -38.68 28.31
C VAL A 384 -24.27 -37.35 28.03
N GLY A 385 -23.52 -36.24 28.01
CA GLY A 385 -24.07 -34.90 27.84
C GLY A 385 -24.74 -34.65 26.48
N THR A 386 -24.36 -35.39 25.44
CA THR A 386 -24.96 -35.30 24.09
C THR A 386 -26.03 -36.38 23.83
N ALA A 387 -26.36 -37.19 24.84
CA ALA A 387 -27.21 -38.38 24.71
C ALA A 387 -26.70 -39.35 23.63
N ASP A 388 -25.42 -39.72 23.75
CA ASP A 388 -24.67 -40.56 22.80
C ASP A 388 -24.66 -39.99 21.37
N PHE A 389 -24.42 -38.68 21.25
CA PHE A 389 -24.39 -37.98 19.95
C PHE A 389 -25.65 -38.24 19.11
N SER A 390 -26.82 -38.23 19.75
CA SER A 390 -28.10 -38.49 19.08
C SER A 390 -28.34 -37.51 17.92
N PRO A 391 -28.80 -37.99 16.74
CA PRO A 391 -29.17 -37.13 15.61
C PRO A 391 -30.20 -36.05 15.96
N THR A 392 -31.05 -36.29 16.97
CA THR A 392 -32.04 -35.31 17.46
C THR A 392 -31.40 -34.08 18.09
N ASN A 393 -30.14 -34.18 18.51
CA ASN A 393 -29.36 -33.08 19.09
C ASN A 393 -28.42 -32.44 18.05
N MET A 394 -28.46 -32.86 16.79
CA MET A 394 -27.59 -32.31 15.75
C MET A 394 -28.00 -30.87 15.38
N LEU A 395 -27.03 -29.96 15.48
CA LEU A 395 -27.19 -28.53 15.17
C LEU A 395 -26.86 -28.22 13.71
N GLY A 396 -26.00 -29.03 13.09
CA GLY A 396 -25.61 -28.90 11.69
C GLY A 396 -24.40 -29.78 11.36
N GLU A 397 -24.20 -30.03 10.07
CA GLU A 397 -23.08 -30.83 9.55
C GLU A 397 -22.46 -30.10 8.35
N GLY A 398 -21.13 -29.99 8.35
CA GLY A 398 -20.36 -29.40 7.26
C GLY A 398 -19.14 -30.25 6.93
N GLY A 399 -18.25 -29.74 6.07
CA GLY A 399 -17.06 -30.48 5.60
C GLY A 399 -16.05 -30.91 6.69
N PHE A 400 -16.29 -30.56 7.95
CA PHE A 400 -15.44 -30.85 9.11
C PHE A 400 -16.15 -31.68 10.19
N GLY A 401 -17.28 -32.29 9.84
CA GLY A 401 -18.04 -33.17 10.71
C GLY A 401 -19.24 -32.52 11.42
N PRO A 402 -20.06 -33.34 12.09
CA PRO A 402 -21.30 -32.91 12.72
C PRO A 402 -21.09 -32.16 14.05
N VAL A 403 -22.02 -31.26 14.36
CA VAL A 403 -22.08 -30.52 15.63
C VAL A 403 -23.33 -30.90 16.39
N TYR A 404 -23.19 -31.26 17.65
CA TYR A 404 -24.29 -31.69 18.52
C TYR A 404 -24.47 -30.73 19.69
N LYS A 405 -25.72 -30.51 20.10
CA LYS A 405 -26.05 -29.88 21.38
C LYS A 405 -25.81 -30.87 22.51
N GLY A 406 -25.21 -30.42 23.60
CA GLY A 406 -25.07 -31.20 24.83
C GLY A 406 -25.23 -30.37 26.09
N THR A 407 -25.35 -31.05 27.22
CA THR A 407 -25.40 -30.45 28.55
C THR A 407 -24.31 -31.08 29.43
N LEU A 408 -23.41 -30.25 29.96
CA LEU A 408 -22.35 -30.70 30.87
C LEU A 408 -22.91 -31.03 32.26
N SER A 409 -22.14 -31.76 33.07
CA SER A 409 -22.56 -32.18 34.42
C SER A 409 -22.85 -31.02 35.39
N ASP A 410 -22.33 -29.83 35.10
CA ASP A 410 -22.59 -28.60 35.85
C ASP A 410 -23.80 -27.81 35.34
N GLY A 411 -24.55 -28.36 34.37
CA GLY A 411 -25.78 -27.77 33.81
C GLY A 411 -25.55 -26.81 32.64
N ARG A 412 -24.30 -26.54 32.22
CA ARG A 412 -24.03 -25.65 31.07
C ARG A 412 -24.39 -26.31 29.75
N SER A 413 -25.10 -25.58 28.89
CA SER A 413 -25.37 -26.00 27.50
C SER A 413 -24.16 -25.71 26.60
N VAL A 414 -23.79 -26.71 25.79
CA VAL A 414 -22.60 -26.67 24.94
C VAL A 414 -22.90 -27.15 23.52
N ALA A 415 -22.08 -26.70 22.57
CA ALA A 415 -22.03 -27.26 21.23
C ALA A 415 -20.76 -28.12 21.08
N VAL A 416 -20.95 -29.42 20.90
CA VAL A 416 -19.88 -30.41 20.76
C VAL A 416 -19.70 -30.75 19.28
N LYS A 417 -18.59 -30.30 18.71
CA LYS A 417 -18.23 -30.58 17.32
C LYS A 417 -17.38 -31.85 17.26
N GLN A 418 -17.86 -32.83 16.51
CA GLN A 418 -17.13 -34.07 16.24
C GLN A 418 -16.42 -33.95 14.89
N LEU A 419 -15.09 -34.04 14.92
CA LEU A 419 -14.30 -33.96 13.70
C LEU A 419 -14.32 -35.30 12.96
N SER A 420 -14.47 -35.26 11.64
CA SER A 420 -14.49 -36.44 10.79
C SER A 420 -13.12 -37.11 10.70
N GLU A 421 -13.09 -38.45 10.70
CA GLU A 421 -11.88 -39.29 10.79
C GLU A 421 -11.05 -39.34 9.50
N ALA A 422 -11.49 -38.68 8.42
CA ALA A 422 -10.84 -38.77 7.12
C ALA A 422 -9.69 -37.76 6.96
N SER A 423 -8.46 -38.23 7.23
CA SER A 423 -7.15 -37.70 6.79
C SER A 423 -6.30 -36.89 7.78
N HIS A 424 -4.98 -36.87 7.50
CA HIS A 424 -3.92 -36.11 8.18
C HIS A 424 -4.25 -34.59 8.32
N HIS A 425 -5.19 -34.07 7.53
CA HIS A 425 -5.73 -32.71 7.62
C HIS A 425 -6.59 -32.46 8.87
N GLY A 426 -7.33 -33.46 9.38
CA GLY A 426 -8.20 -33.31 10.54
C GLY A 426 -7.43 -33.05 11.84
N LYS A 427 -6.24 -33.65 11.99
CA LYS A 427 -5.35 -33.44 13.14
C LYS A 427 -4.73 -32.04 13.14
N SER A 428 -4.24 -31.55 12.00
CA SER A 428 -3.73 -30.18 11.89
C SER A 428 -4.80 -29.13 12.11
N GLN A 429 -6.03 -29.40 11.68
CA GLN A 429 -7.16 -28.49 11.87
C GLN A 429 -7.62 -28.44 13.32
N PHE A 430 -7.70 -29.58 14.00
CA PHE A 430 -7.98 -29.65 15.45
C PHE A 430 -6.97 -28.85 16.27
N VAL A 431 -5.67 -29.02 15.97
CA VAL A 431 -4.57 -28.29 16.61
C VAL A 431 -4.65 -26.79 16.30
N ALA A 432 -4.94 -26.41 15.05
CA ALA A 432 -5.09 -25.00 14.66
C ALA A 432 -6.30 -24.32 15.31
N GLU A 433 -7.44 -25.00 15.40
CA GLU A 433 -8.68 -24.47 16.00
C GLU A 433 -8.50 -24.28 17.51
N ILE A 434 -7.85 -25.24 18.19
CA ILE A 434 -7.46 -25.11 19.60
C ILE A 434 -6.48 -23.95 19.80
N ALA A 435 -5.39 -23.89 19.04
CA ALA A 435 -4.36 -22.87 19.22
C ALA A 435 -4.89 -21.46 18.94
N THR A 436 -5.78 -21.32 17.95
CA THR A 436 -6.33 -20.02 17.55
C THR A 436 -7.41 -19.53 18.52
N ILE A 437 -8.39 -20.37 18.87
CA ILE A 437 -9.53 -19.93 19.67
C ILE A 437 -9.16 -19.86 21.17
N SER A 438 -8.21 -20.69 21.64
CA SER A 438 -7.71 -20.56 23.02
C SER A 438 -6.87 -19.30 23.25
N ALA A 439 -6.24 -18.77 22.20
CA ALA A 439 -5.44 -17.55 22.27
C ALA A 439 -6.26 -16.26 22.05
N VAL A 440 -7.52 -16.36 21.61
CA VAL A 440 -8.36 -15.20 21.24
C VAL A 440 -9.67 -15.22 22.02
N GLN A 441 -9.77 -14.39 23.06
CA GLN A 441 -11.03 -14.08 23.73
C GLN A 441 -11.60 -12.77 23.18
N HIS A 442 -12.70 -12.84 22.42
CA HIS A 442 -13.34 -11.67 21.83
C HIS A 442 -14.86 -11.79 21.92
N ARG A 443 -15.57 -10.70 22.23
CA ARG A 443 -17.05 -10.65 22.41
C ARG A 443 -17.89 -11.15 21.23
N ASN A 444 -17.30 -11.21 20.04
CA ASN A 444 -17.97 -11.62 18.79
C ASN A 444 -17.45 -12.97 18.25
N LEU A 445 -16.69 -13.72 19.05
CA LEU A 445 -16.23 -15.07 18.70
C LEU A 445 -16.78 -16.06 19.71
N VAL A 446 -17.25 -17.20 19.22
CA VAL A 446 -17.76 -18.29 20.04
C VAL A 446 -16.63 -18.80 20.93
N LYS A 447 -16.87 -18.80 22.24
CA LYS A 447 -15.92 -19.24 23.24
C LYS A 447 -15.72 -20.76 23.16
N LEU A 448 -14.46 -21.17 23.00
CA LEU A 448 -14.05 -22.56 23.19
C LEU A 448 -13.90 -22.84 24.68
N TYR A 449 -14.69 -23.77 25.21
CA TYR A 449 -14.57 -24.22 26.60
C TYR A 449 -13.47 -25.26 26.76
N GLY A 450 -13.25 -26.11 25.76
CA GLY A 450 -12.23 -27.14 25.85
C GLY A 450 -12.27 -28.14 24.71
N CYS A 451 -11.54 -29.24 24.87
CA CYS A 451 -11.46 -30.31 23.88
C CYS A 451 -11.47 -31.69 24.54
N CYS A 452 -11.73 -32.74 23.75
CA CYS A 452 -11.56 -34.12 24.17
C CYS A 452 -10.70 -34.87 23.15
N ILE A 453 -9.73 -35.64 23.67
CA ILE A 453 -8.84 -36.50 22.90
C ILE A 453 -8.86 -37.87 23.55
N LYS A 454 -9.46 -38.86 22.87
CA LYS A 454 -9.46 -40.25 23.33
C LYS A 454 -9.32 -41.18 22.12
N GLY A 455 -8.16 -41.84 22.01
CA GLY A 455 -7.85 -42.68 20.84
C GLY A 455 -7.77 -41.83 19.57
N ASP A 456 -8.61 -42.15 18.59
CA ASP A 456 -8.83 -41.42 17.33
C ASP A 456 -9.87 -40.29 17.44
N LYS A 457 -10.71 -40.30 18.49
CA LYS A 457 -11.77 -39.31 18.68
C LYS A 457 -11.18 -37.95 19.04
N ARG A 458 -11.53 -36.93 18.25
CA ARG A 458 -11.18 -35.51 18.46
C ARG A 458 -12.47 -34.69 18.51
N LEU A 459 -12.77 -34.11 19.67
CA LEU A 459 -13.98 -33.30 19.89
C LEU A 459 -13.60 -31.90 20.38
N LEU A 460 -14.33 -30.89 19.91
CA LEU A 460 -14.23 -29.51 20.39
C LEU A 460 -15.52 -29.11 21.09
N VAL A 461 -15.41 -28.44 22.24
CA VAL A 461 -16.54 -28.06 23.08
C VAL A 461 -16.64 -26.54 23.13
N TYR A 462 -17.69 -26.01 22.51
CA TYR A 462 -17.99 -24.58 22.41
C TYR A 462 -19.14 -24.17 23.33
N GLU A 463 -19.25 -22.88 23.59
CA GLU A 463 -20.52 -22.32 24.07
C GLU A 463 -21.63 -22.54 23.05
N TYR A 464 -22.83 -22.84 23.53
CA TYR A 464 -24.01 -22.98 22.69
C TYR A 464 -24.68 -21.61 22.48
N LEU A 465 -24.94 -21.24 21.22
CA LEU A 465 -25.67 -20.02 20.86
C LEU A 465 -27.14 -20.34 20.56
N GLU A 466 -28.06 -19.76 21.33
CA GLU A 466 -29.49 -20.07 21.23
C GLU A 466 -30.16 -19.54 19.95
N ASN A 467 -29.65 -18.44 19.38
CA ASN A 467 -30.28 -17.71 18.28
C ASN A 467 -29.88 -18.18 16.86
N LYS A 468 -29.26 -19.36 16.72
CA LYS A 468 -28.81 -19.93 15.43
C LYS A 468 -27.87 -18.99 14.65
N SER A 469 -27.58 -19.32 13.38
CA SER A 469 -26.52 -18.66 12.61
C SER A 469 -27.01 -17.40 11.87
N LEU A 470 -26.12 -16.43 11.73
CA LEU A 470 -26.42 -15.09 11.18
C LEU A 470 -26.83 -15.12 9.70
N ASP A 471 -26.40 -16.11 8.92
CA ASP A 471 -26.81 -16.31 7.52
C ASP A 471 -28.32 -16.58 7.40
N GLN A 472 -28.92 -17.30 8.36
CA GLN A 472 -30.37 -17.52 8.42
C GLN A 472 -31.13 -16.24 8.78
N ALA A 473 -30.47 -15.27 9.41
CA ALA A 473 -31.04 -13.96 9.76
C ALA A 473 -30.78 -12.88 8.71
N LEU A 474 -29.72 -13.00 7.89
CA LEU A 474 -29.29 -11.97 6.93
C LEU A 474 -29.81 -12.16 5.50
N PHE A 475 -30.08 -13.39 5.07
CA PHE A 475 -30.38 -13.67 3.66
C PHE A 475 -31.72 -14.39 3.48
N ALA A 476 -32.81 -13.64 3.55
CA ALA A 476 -34.02 -13.96 2.79
C ALA A 476 -33.90 -13.24 1.44
N PHE A 477 -33.32 -13.88 0.43
CA PHE A 477 -33.30 -13.33 -0.93
C PHE A 477 -34.58 -13.73 -1.69
N ASN A 478 -35.03 -12.85 -2.57
CA ASN A 478 -36.15 -13.15 -3.46
C ASN A 478 -35.64 -14.01 -4.62
N GLU A 479 -36.04 -15.29 -4.64
CA GLU A 479 -35.62 -16.27 -5.65
C GLU A 479 -35.95 -15.80 -7.09
N ASP A 480 -37.04 -15.07 -7.26
CA ASP A 480 -37.50 -14.57 -8.56
C ASP A 480 -36.63 -13.42 -9.08
N GLU A 481 -36.09 -12.60 -8.19
CA GLU A 481 -35.15 -11.52 -8.53
C GLU A 481 -33.80 -12.11 -8.99
N VAL A 482 -33.33 -13.15 -8.29
CA VAL A 482 -32.09 -13.85 -8.64
C VAL A 482 -32.20 -14.56 -9.98
N LYS A 483 -33.29 -15.29 -10.24
CA LYS A 483 -33.55 -15.95 -11.53
C LYS A 483 -33.57 -14.93 -12.68
N ARG A 484 -34.27 -13.82 -12.48
CA ARG A 484 -34.35 -12.74 -13.47
C ARG A 484 -32.98 -12.15 -13.81
N LEU A 485 -32.14 -11.93 -12.80
CA LEU A 485 -30.79 -11.39 -12.98
C LEU A 485 -29.91 -12.34 -13.80
N ILE A 486 -30.02 -13.65 -13.53
CA ILE A 486 -29.30 -14.69 -14.27
C ILE A 486 -29.77 -14.77 -15.72
N ASP A 487 -31.09 -14.73 -15.97
CA ASP A 487 -31.64 -14.82 -17.32
C ASP A 487 -31.26 -13.61 -18.19
N VAL A 488 -31.27 -12.40 -17.61
CA VAL A 488 -30.80 -11.19 -18.29
C VAL A 488 -29.31 -11.27 -18.62
N ALA A 489 -28.49 -11.78 -17.70
CA ALA A 489 -27.05 -11.96 -17.94
C ALA A 489 -26.78 -12.97 -19.08
N LEU A 490 -27.57 -14.03 -19.18
CA LEU A 490 -27.48 -15.02 -20.27
C LEU A 490 -27.89 -14.44 -21.64
N LEU A 491 -28.84 -13.50 -21.69
CA LEU A 491 -29.18 -12.78 -22.93
C LEU A 491 -28.07 -11.81 -23.38
N CYS A 492 -27.43 -11.13 -22.45
CA CYS A 492 -26.36 -10.17 -22.74
C CYS A 492 -25.07 -10.84 -23.25
N THR A 493 -24.90 -12.14 -22.98
CA THR A 493 -23.69 -12.91 -23.31
C THR A 493 -23.83 -13.82 -24.53
N GLN A 494 -24.89 -13.60 -25.34
CA GLN A 494 -25.09 -14.33 -26.60
C GLN A 494 -23.94 -14.14 -27.59
N THR A 495 -23.56 -15.20 -28.29
CA THR A 495 -22.42 -15.20 -29.22
C THR A 495 -22.64 -14.25 -30.40
N SER A 496 -23.87 -14.19 -30.94
CA SER A 496 -24.22 -13.25 -32.00
C SER A 496 -24.58 -11.88 -31.42
N PRO A 497 -23.90 -10.79 -31.84
CA PRO A 497 -24.22 -9.43 -31.38
C PRO A 497 -25.66 -9.01 -31.68
N ASN A 498 -26.23 -9.50 -32.78
CA ASN A 498 -27.59 -9.15 -33.21
C ASN A 498 -28.70 -9.81 -32.36
N LEU A 499 -28.35 -10.81 -31.54
CA LEU A 499 -29.27 -11.47 -30.61
C LEU A 499 -29.20 -10.88 -29.20
N ARG A 500 -28.28 -9.93 -28.95
CA ARG A 500 -28.16 -9.26 -27.65
C ARG A 500 -29.19 -8.13 -27.57
N PRO A 501 -29.90 -7.99 -26.45
CA PRO A 501 -30.82 -6.88 -26.26
C PRO A 501 -30.08 -5.54 -26.19
N PRO A 502 -30.69 -4.43 -26.66
CA PRO A 502 -30.15 -3.09 -26.44
C PRO A 502 -30.17 -2.75 -24.95
N MET A 503 -29.25 -1.90 -24.51
CA MET A 503 -29.06 -1.57 -23.09
C MET A 503 -30.35 -1.02 -22.43
N SER A 504 -31.14 -0.24 -23.16
CA SER A 504 -32.45 0.25 -22.69
C SER A 504 -33.40 -0.89 -22.32
N ARG A 505 -33.38 -1.99 -23.07
CA ARG A 505 -34.21 -3.18 -22.81
C ARG A 505 -33.67 -4.03 -21.67
N VAL A 506 -32.35 -4.08 -21.49
CA VAL A 506 -31.70 -4.72 -20.34
C VAL A 506 -32.09 -4.03 -19.04
N VAL A 507 -32.07 -2.69 -19.01
CA VAL A 507 -32.52 -1.92 -17.84
C VAL A 507 -33.99 -2.18 -17.54
N ALA A 508 -34.86 -2.17 -18.55
CA ALA A 508 -36.29 -2.47 -18.37
C ALA A 508 -36.54 -3.90 -17.83
N MET A 509 -35.76 -4.90 -18.28
CA MET A 509 -35.85 -6.27 -17.76
C MET A 509 -35.38 -6.39 -16.30
N LEU A 510 -34.30 -5.70 -15.93
CA LEU A 510 -33.79 -5.69 -14.55
C LEU A 510 -34.71 -4.95 -13.58
N SER A 511 -35.35 -3.87 -14.05
CA SER A 511 -36.36 -3.12 -13.29
C SER A 511 -37.70 -3.83 -13.19
N GLY A 512 -37.92 -4.89 -13.99
CA GLY A 512 -39.16 -5.65 -14.03
C GLY A 512 -40.28 -5.04 -14.87
N ASP A 513 -39.95 -4.02 -15.65
CA ASP A 513 -40.86 -3.33 -16.57
C ASP A 513 -41.08 -4.11 -17.87
N THR A 514 -40.33 -5.19 -18.10
CA THR A 514 -40.39 -6.01 -19.32
C THR A 514 -40.00 -7.46 -19.02
N GLU A 515 -40.68 -8.42 -19.64
CA GLU A 515 -40.38 -9.85 -19.49
C GLU A 515 -39.04 -10.26 -20.11
N VAL A 516 -38.35 -11.20 -19.47
CA VAL A 516 -37.09 -11.76 -19.95
C VAL A 516 -37.38 -12.84 -20.99
N SER A 517 -36.92 -12.64 -22.22
CA SER A 517 -37.13 -13.60 -23.31
C SER A 517 -36.31 -14.89 -23.10
N ALA A 518 -36.84 -16.03 -23.53
CA ALA A 518 -36.18 -17.32 -23.39
C ALA A 518 -34.81 -17.35 -24.11
N VAL A 519 -33.79 -17.86 -23.41
CA VAL A 519 -32.43 -18.01 -23.94
C VAL A 519 -32.40 -19.13 -24.98
N THR A 520 -32.29 -18.79 -26.26
CA THR A 520 -32.36 -19.77 -27.37
C THR A 520 -31.03 -20.46 -27.70
N THR A 521 -29.89 -19.95 -27.21
CA THR A 521 -28.55 -20.47 -27.57
C THR A 521 -27.54 -20.41 -26.41
N LYS A 522 -26.62 -21.37 -26.37
CA LYS A 522 -25.57 -21.47 -25.32
C LYS A 522 -24.64 -20.23 -25.36
N PRO A 523 -24.30 -19.64 -24.18
CA PRO A 523 -23.35 -18.54 -24.09
C PRO A 523 -21.97 -18.86 -24.67
N GLY A 524 -21.33 -17.87 -25.30
CA GLY A 524 -20.07 -18.07 -26.03
C GLY A 524 -18.90 -18.60 -25.20
N TYR A 525 -18.89 -18.35 -23.88
CA TYR A 525 -17.83 -18.82 -22.97
C TYR A 525 -17.93 -20.31 -22.62
N LEU A 526 -19.08 -20.97 -22.88
CA LEU A 526 -19.24 -22.42 -22.72
C LEU A 526 -18.81 -23.21 -23.96
N LEU A 527 -18.53 -22.54 -25.08
CA LEU A 527 -18.03 -23.18 -26.31
C LEU A 527 -16.50 -23.33 -26.33
N ALA A 528 -15.78 -22.66 -25.42
CA ALA A 528 -14.32 -22.62 -25.36
C ALA A 528 -13.67 -23.78 -24.57
N VAL A 529 -14.45 -24.77 -24.09
CA VAL A 529 -13.95 -25.87 -23.25
C VAL A 529 -13.50 -27.10 -24.07
N ASN A 530 -13.69 -27.11 -25.40
CA ASN A 530 -13.25 -28.22 -26.27
C ASN A 530 -12.36 -27.75 -27.44
N ARG A 531 -11.23 -27.10 -27.15
CA ARG A 531 -10.07 -27.06 -28.06
C ARG A 531 -8.76 -27.13 -27.29
#